data_AF-A0A5Q2RBS6-F1
#
_entry.id   AF-A0A5Q2RBS6-F1
#
_cell.length_a   1.000
_cell.length_b   1.000
_cell.length_c   1.000
_cell.angle_alpha   90.00
_cell.angle_beta   90.00
_cell.angle_gamma   90.00
#
_symmetry.space_group_name_H-M   'P 1'
#
loop_
_entity.id
_entity.type
_entity.pdbx_description
1 polymer ?
#
loop_
_entity_poly.entity_id
_entity_poly.type
_entity_poly.pdbx_seq_one_letter_code
_entity_poly.pdbx_strand_id
1 'polypeptide(L)'
;MAITEKSRHELYRRLEEILGPDEATTLMEHLPPVGWADVATKDDLRSLETRLDARISVLGSELRTEMANLSAELNSSLRTNTFLLVGAMGAIGGLFTAVASLT
;
A
#
# COMPACT_ATOMS: atom_id res chain seq x y z
N MET A 1 4.98 9.64 30.09
CA MET A 1 6.22 9.73 30.90
C MET A 1 6.82 8.33 30.90
N ALA A 2 7.88 8.10 30.12
CA ALA A 2 8.48 6.77 29.96
C ALA A 2 9.12 6.33 31.30
N ILE A 3 8.98 5.05 31.66
CA ILE A 3 9.64 4.51 32.85
C ILE A 3 11.15 4.46 32.57
N THR A 4 11.94 5.14 33.39
CA THR A 4 13.41 5.12 33.25
C THR A 4 14.01 3.86 33.88
N GLU A 5 15.17 3.44 33.40
CA GLU A 5 15.90 2.29 33.96
C GLU A 5 16.21 2.47 35.46
N LYS A 6 16.49 3.71 35.87
CA LYS A 6 16.70 4.06 37.29
C LYS A 6 15.45 3.78 38.14
N SER A 7 14.28 4.22 37.67
CA SER A 7 13.00 4.00 38.38
C SER A 7 12.63 2.52 38.45
N ARG A 8 12.94 1.76 37.38
CA ARG A 8 12.74 0.31 37.35
C ARG A 8 13.62 -0.41 38.37
N HIS A 9 14.89 -0.05 38.44
CA HIS A 9 15.83 -0.64 39.40
C HIS A 9 15.47 -0.31 40.85
N GLU A 10 15.01 0.91 41.13
CA GLU A 10 14.50 1.28 42.46
C GLU A 10 13.23 0.50 42.85
N LEU A 11 12.33 0.23 41.89
CA LEU A 11 11.15 -0.61 42.12
C LEU A 11 11.55 -2.05 42.45
N TYR A 12 12.46 -2.63 41.67
CA TYR A 12 12.95 -4.00 41.90
C TYR A 12 13.52 -4.17 43.31
N ARG A 13 14.41 -3.26 43.74
CA ARG A 13 15.01 -3.31 45.09
C ARG A 13 13.96 -3.31 46.21
N ARG A 14 12.92 -2.47 46.09
CA ARG A 14 11.82 -2.44 47.08
C ARG A 14 10.96 -3.70 47.04
N LEU A 15 10.79 -4.30 45.87
CA LEU A 15 10.06 -5.57 45.74
C LEU A 15 10.86 -6.71 46.35
N GLU A 16 12.18 -6.76 46.17
CA GLU A 16 13.04 -7.77 46.83
C GLU A 16 12.94 -7.71 48.35
N GLU A 17 12.93 -6.49 48.93
CA GLU A 17 12.81 -6.27 50.38
C GLU A 17 11.48 -6.78 50.96
N ILE A 18 10.39 -6.75 50.19
CA ILE A 18 9.04 -7.07 50.67
C ILE A 18 8.62 -8.51 50.31
N LEU A 19 8.90 -8.94 49.09
CA LEU A 19 8.40 -10.19 48.51
C LEU A 19 9.46 -11.30 48.50
N GLY A 20 10.75 -10.95 48.57
CA GLY A 20 11.85 -11.86 48.29
C GLY A 20 12.38 -11.71 46.86
N PRO A 21 13.62 -12.16 46.59
CA PRO A 21 14.29 -11.96 45.31
C PRO A 21 13.62 -12.71 44.15
N ASP A 22 13.12 -13.93 44.39
CA ASP A 22 12.54 -14.78 43.34
C ASP A 22 11.16 -14.26 42.90
N GLU A 23 10.33 -13.86 43.86
CA GLU A 23 9.01 -13.28 43.63
C GLU A 23 9.10 -11.90 42.96
N ALA A 24 10.06 -11.08 43.37
CA ALA A 24 10.33 -9.78 42.76
C ALA A 24 10.76 -9.91 41.30
N THR A 25 11.64 -10.88 41.00
CA THR A 25 12.10 -11.18 39.64
C THR A 25 10.92 -11.60 38.77
N THR A 26 10.10 -12.55 39.24
CA THR A 26 8.92 -13.04 38.52
C THR A 26 7.95 -11.90 38.18
N LEU A 27 7.67 -11.00 39.14
CA LEU A 27 6.78 -9.86 38.90
C LEU A 27 7.35 -8.89 37.86
N MET A 28 8.66 -8.61 37.94
CA MET A 28 9.32 -7.70 37.00
C MET A 28 9.38 -8.25 35.58
N GLU A 29 9.52 -9.57 35.42
CA GLU A 29 9.48 -10.25 34.11
C GLU A 29 8.12 -10.11 33.39
N HIS A 30 7.03 -9.99 34.15
CA HIS A 30 5.69 -9.76 33.59
C HIS A 30 5.42 -8.30 33.20
N LEU A 31 6.26 -7.36 33.64
CA LEU A 31 6.09 -5.95 33.32
C LEU A 31 6.78 -5.62 31.99
N PRO A 32 6.10 -4.92 31.06
CA PRO A 32 6.71 -4.57 29.78
C PRO A 32 7.94 -3.68 29.96
N PRO A 33 9.00 -3.90 29.18
CA PRO A 33 10.28 -3.20 29.30
C PRO A 33 10.19 -1.70 28.98
N VAL A 34 9.14 -1.25 28.29
CA VAL A 34 8.93 0.15 27.91
C VAL A 34 7.79 0.84 28.69
N GLY A 35 7.19 0.17 29.67
CA GLY A 35 6.00 0.68 30.35
C GLY A 35 4.75 0.59 29.47
N TRP A 36 3.57 0.58 30.10
CA TRP A 36 2.31 0.28 29.42
C TRP A 36 1.83 1.36 28.43
N ALA A 37 2.29 2.60 28.59
CA ALA A 37 1.92 3.70 27.71
C ALA A 37 2.53 3.57 26.30
N ASP A 38 3.65 2.86 26.18
CA ASP A 38 4.37 2.67 24.91
C ASP A 38 3.99 1.34 24.23
N VAL A 39 3.14 0.53 24.85
CA VAL A 39 2.60 -0.69 24.26
C VAL A 39 1.38 -0.34 23.41
N ALA A 40 1.45 -0.65 22.11
CA ALA A 40 0.33 -0.43 21.20
C ALA A 40 -0.93 -1.14 21.71
N THR A 41 -2.03 -0.40 21.79
CA THR A 41 -3.32 -0.93 22.22
C THR A 41 -4.07 -1.57 21.05
N LYS A 42 -5.10 -2.35 21.34
CA LYS A 42 -6.01 -2.88 20.31
C LYS A 42 -6.71 -1.76 19.53
N ASP A 43 -6.96 -0.63 20.17
CA ASP A 43 -7.61 0.52 19.54
C ASP A 43 -6.66 1.22 18.56
N ASP A 44 -5.37 1.34 18.91
CA ASP A 44 -4.34 1.82 18.00
C ASP A 44 -4.23 0.93 16.76
N LEU A 45 -4.28 -0.40 16.96
CA LEU A 45 -4.24 -1.35 15.86
C LEU A 45 -5.48 -1.25 14.97
N ARG A 46 -6.67 -1.14 15.56
CA ARG A 46 -7.93 -0.98 14.81
C ARG A 46 -7.95 0.32 14.01
N SER A 47 -7.41 1.40 14.59
CA SER A 47 -7.22 2.68 13.90
C SER A 47 -6.26 2.54 12.72
N LEU A 48 -5.15 1.81 12.90
CA LEU A 48 -4.18 1.54 11.84
C LEU A 48 -4.78 0.68 10.72
N GLU A 49 -5.50 -0.39 11.07
CA GLU A 49 -6.21 -1.27 10.14
C GLU A 49 -7.20 -0.48 9.27
N THR A 50 -8.06 0.31 9.92
CA THR A 50 -9.03 1.17 9.21
C THR A 50 -8.35 2.13 8.22
N ARG A 51 -7.21 2.72 8.63
CA ARG A 51 -6.44 3.62 7.76
C ARG A 51 -5.78 2.88 6.60
N LEU A 52 -5.31 1.66 6.81
CA LEU A 52 -4.70 0.83 5.78
C LEU A 52 -5.74 0.38 4.75
N ASP A 53 -6.89 -0.10 5.20
CA ASP A 53 -7.98 -0.51 4.32
C ASP A 53 -8.47 0.65 3.43
N ALA A 54 -8.63 1.84 4.03
CA ALA A 54 -8.98 3.03 3.27
C ALA A 54 -7.94 3.35 2.19
N ARG A 55 -6.64 3.29 2.51
CA ARG A 55 -5.55 3.54 1.55
C ARG A 55 -5.50 2.51 0.44
N ILE A 56 -5.66 1.23 0.77
CA ILE A 56 -5.68 0.14 -0.21
C ILE A 56 -6.88 0.29 -1.14
N SER A 57 -8.06 0.63 -0.59
CA SER A 57 -9.25 0.88 -1.39
C SER A 57 -9.07 2.03 -2.38
N VAL A 58 -8.49 3.15 -1.92
CA VAL A 58 -8.18 4.31 -2.77
C VAL A 58 -7.20 3.91 -3.87
N LEU A 59 -6.07 3.28 -3.52
CA LEU A 59 -5.07 2.85 -4.50
C LEU A 59 -5.64 1.87 -5.53
N GLY A 60 -6.48 0.92 -5.09
CA GLY A 60 -7.16 0.00 -5.98
C GLY A 60 -8.14 0.69 -6.93
N SER A 61 -8.78 1.78 -6.49
CA SER A 61 -9.68 2.58 -7.33
C SER A 61 -8.92 3.43 -8.36
N GLU A 62 -7.79 4.02 -7.96
CA GLU A 62 -6.90 4.77 -8.84
C GLU A 62 -6.34 3.87 -9.93
N LEU A 63 -5.81 2.70 -9.55
CA LEU A 63 -5.25 1.74 -10.51
C LEU A 63 -6.30 1.25 -11.52
N ARG A 64 -7.54 0.96 -11.07
CA ARG A 64 -8.63 0.60 -11.99
C ARG A 64 -8.95 1.72 -12.96
N THR A 65 -8.94 2.96 -12.49
CA THR A 65 -9.21 4.15 -13.33
C THR A 65 -8.09 4.35 -14.35
N GLU A 66 -6.83 4.24 -13.92
CA GLU A 66 -5.66 4.36 -14.78
C GLU A 66 -5.61 3.26 -15.86
N MET A 67 -5.91 2.02 -15.48
CA MET A 67 -6.04 0.90 -16.43
C MET A 67 -7.17 1.11 -17.44
N ALA A 68 -8.32 1.65 -17.00
CA ALA A 68 -9.44 1.96 -17.88
C ALA A 68 -9.08 3.08 -18.87
N ASN A 69 -8.41 4.13 -18.40
CA ASN A 69 -7.93 5.23 -19.23
C ASN A 69 -6.90 4.75 -20.25
N LEU A 70 -5.90 3.97 -19.83
CA LEU A 70 -4.89 3.39 -20.71
C LEU A 70 -5.54 2.49 -21.78
N SER A 71 -6.50 1.65 -21.39
CA SER A 71 -7.23 0.79 -22.33
C SER A 71 -8.01 1.62 -23.36
N ALA A 72 -8.65 2.71 -22.94
CA ALA A 72 -9.37 3.62 -23.82
C ALA A 72 -8.42 4.35 -24.78
N GLU A 73 -7.29 4.84 -24.29
CA GLU A 73 -6.26 5.51 -25.08
C GLU A 73 -5.64 4.58 -26.12
N LEU A 74 -5.30 3.35 -25.72
CA LEU A 74 -4.79 2.32 -26.64
C LEU A 74 -5.82 2.00 -27.73
N ASN A 75 -7.08 1.78 -27.37
CA ASN A 75 -8.14 1.47 -28.34
C ASN A 75 -8.36 2.64 -29.32
N SER A 76 -8.34 3.88 -28.83
CA SER A 76 -8.43 5.09 -29.66
C SER A 76 -7.26 5.21 -30.64
N SER A 77 -6.03 5.00 -30.15
CA SER A 77 -4.80 5.07 -30.94
C SER A 77 -4.76 3.97 -32.00
N LEU A 78 -5.13 2.74 -31.63
CA LEU A 78 -5.24 1.62 -32.56
C LEU A 78 -6.27 1.88 -33.64
N ARG A 79 -7.47 2.36 -33.30
CA ARG A 79 -8.51 2.71 -34.28
C ARG A 79 -8.01 3.76 -35.25
N THR A 80 -7.40 4.84 -34.75
CA THR A 80 -6.87 5.91 -35.59
C THR A 80 -5.82 5.38 -36.56
N ASN A 81 -4.88 4.58 -36.07
CA ASN A 81 -3.86 3.94 -36.91
C ASN A 81 -4.47 2.97 -37.92
N THR A 82 -5.46 2.17 -37.53
CA THR A 82 -6.17 1.27 -38.45
C THR A 82 -6.87 2.05 -39.57
N PHE A 83 -7.56 3.15 -39.26
CA PHE A 83 -8.20 3.98 -40.27
C PHE A 83 -7.19 4.60 -41.24
N LEU A 84 -6.06 5.11 -40.72
CA LEU A 84 -4.99 5.66 -41.56
C LEU A 84 -4.39 4.59 -42.47
N LEU A 85 -4.10 3.40 -41.95
CA LEU A 85 -3.54 2.29 -42.73
C LEU A 85 -4.51 1.79 -43.80
N VAL A 86 -5.78 1.57 -43.44
CA VAL A 86 -6.82 1.14 -44.40
C VAL A 86 -7.02 2.19 -45.48
N GLY A 87 -7.07 3.48 -45.10
CA GLY A 87 -7.16 4.59 -46.05
C GLY A 87 -5.97 4.64 -47.01
N ALA A 88 -4.74 4.48 -46.50
CA ALA A 88 -3.53 4.42 -47.32
C ALA A 88 -3.54 3.22 -48.28
N MET A 89 -3.96 2.04 -47.82
CA MET A 89 -4.12 0.85 -48.67
C MET A 89 -5.16 1.07 -49.77
N GLY A 90 -6.29 1.70 -49.45
CA GLY A 90 -7.32 2.05 -50.43
C GLY A 90 -6.82 3.03 -51.49
N ALA A 91 -6.05 4.05 -51.09
CA ALA A 91 -5.45 5.01 -52.02
C ALA A 91 -4.43 4.33 -52.96
N ILE A 92 -3.57 3.46 -52.42
CA ILE A 92 -2.62 2.67 -53.23
C ILE A 92 -3.37 1.77 -54.22
N GLY A 93 -4.36 1.01 -53.75
CA GLY A 93 -5.17 0.13 -54.60
C GLY A 93 -5.90 0.88 -55.72
N GLY A 94 -6.49 2.04 -55.40
CA GLY A 94 -7.11 2.92 -56.39
C GLY A 94 -6.13 3.38 -57.47
N LEU A 95 -4.91 3.78 -57.08
CA LEU A 95 -3.87 4.18 -58.03
C LEU A 95 -3.51 3.05 -59.00
N PHE A 96 -3.38 1.81 -58.51
CA PHE A 96 -3.13 0.64 -59.36
C PHE A 96 -4.23 0.43 -60.40
N THR A 97 -5.50 0.52 -59.99
CA THR A 97 -6.64 0.33 -60.92
C THR A 97 -6.71 1.41 -61.99
N ALA A 98 -6.40 2.67 -61.65
CA ALA A 98 -6.39 3.77 -62.60
C ALA A 98 -5.29 3.59 -63.66
N VAL A 99 -4.08 3.18 -63.26
CA VAL A 99 -2.97 2.90 -64.18
C VAL A 99 -3.31 1.74 -65.13
N ALA A 100 -3.90 0.66 -64.62
CA ALA A 100 -4.31 -0.48 -65.43
C ALA A 100 -5.36 -0.13 -66.50
N SER A 101 -6.23 0.85 -66.25
CA SER A 101 -7.24 1.31 -67.22
C SER A 101 -6.68 2.18 -68.36
N LEU A 102 -5.45 2.66 -68.23
CA LEU A 102 -4.79 3.56 -69.20
C LEU A 102 -3.86 2.82 -70.18
N THR A 103 -3.67 1.51 -69.99
CA THR A 103 -2.76 0.65 -70.77
C THR A 103 -3.57 -0.34 -71.61
#